data_AF-A0A0G1N322-F1
#
_entry.id   AF-A0A0G1N322-F1
#
_cell.length_a   1.000
_cell.length_b   1.000
_cell.length_c   1.000
_cell.angle_alpha   90.00
_cell.angle_beta   90.00
_cell.angle_gamma   90.00
#
_symmetry.space_group_name_H-M   'P 1'
#
loop_
_entity.id
_entity.type
_entity.pdbx_description
1 polymer ?
#
loop_
_entity_poly.entity_id
_entity_poly.type
_entity_poly.pdbx_seq_one_letter_code
_entity_poly.pdbx_strand_id
1 'polypeptide(L)'
;MIYPTETCYGIAADATNPDAVTKLLAYKGDRHRQVAIAVVDRAMAEKYVSINKIAENLYNNFLPGPITVISDSLHAVDPRLESSTGTLGIRIPNYSFALDLIKSFGKPITATSANTSGKKEPYSQEDWQKYTTVDKQKMVSFFLDVGKLADRPTSTVVDTTLNDPQILRQGAIIIPTLSQSFIAHSPQDTQNFAATLLSRYLNLTKKYPLIFALQGELGAGKTQFVKGVASALDITLNINSPTYTLMKEYSYKDGTLYHLDTWRLSDPTELESTLHLSSLLKPGNILAIEWAGKASKLLKQYEKDVPILVINIKELDVNTRQITYAFTTPEWN
;
A
#
# COMPACT_ATOMS: atom_id res chain seq x y z
N MET A 1 -24.33 7.94 -14.35
CA MET A 1 -24.86 6.56 -14.51
C MET A 1 -24.22 5.66 -13.46
N ILE A 2 -24.95 4.71 -12.89
CA ILE A 2 -24.38 3.64 -12.06
C ILE A 2 -24.25 2.36 -12.89
N TYR A 3 -23.11 1.69 -12.78
CA TYR A 3 -22.77 0.50 -13.56
C TYR A 3 -21.97 -0.51 -12.73
N PRO A 4 -22.05 -1.82 -13.05
CA PRO A 4 -21.29 -2.84 -12.34
C PRO A 4 -19.81 -2.79 -12.71
N THR A 5 -18.95 -3.13 -11.75
CA THR A 5 -17.52 -3.38 -11.94
C THR A 5 -17.14 -4.71 -11.30
N GLU A 6 -15.87 -5.11 -11.45
CA GLU A 6 -15.31 -6.30 -10.80
C GLU A 6 -15.18 -6.18 -9.27
N THR A 7 -15.46 -5.01 -8.69
CA THR A 7 -15.33 -4.72 -7.25
C THR A 7 -16.67 -4.39 -6.58
N CYS A 8 -17.35 -3.32 -7.02
CA CYS A 8 -18.67 -2.90 -6.54
C CYS A 8 -19.37 -2.09 -7.64
N TYR A 9 -20.60 -1.60 -7.41
CA TYR A 9 -21.22 -0.66 -8.34
C TYR A 9 -20.48 0.68 -8.33
N GLY A 10 -20.08 1.15 -9.52
CA GLY A 10 -19.42 2.43 -9.73
C GLY A 10 -20.39 3.50 -10.23
N ILE A 11 -20.05 4.77 -10.00
CA ILE A 11 -20.78 5.91 -10.58
C ILE A 11 -19.91 6.63 -11.62
N ALA A 12 -20.42 6.66 -12.85
CA ALA A 12 -19.80 7.29 -14.00
C ALA A 12 -20.38 8.69 -14.26
N ALA A 13 -19.46 9.64 -14.43
CA ALA A 13 -19.66 10.94 -15.06
C ALA A 13 -18.52 11.17 -16.07
N ASP A 14 -18.76 11.98 -17.11
CA ASP A 14 -17.71 12.40 -18.05
C ASP A 14 -16.66 13.21 -17.29
N ALA A 15 -15.43 12.71 -17.22
CA ALA A 15 -14.34 13.34 -16.48
C ALA A 15 -13.83 14.63 -17.13
N THR A 16 -14.18 14.87 -18.40
CA THR A 16 -13.81 16.07 -19.17
C THR A 16 -14.90 17.14 -19.18
N ASN A 17 -16.06 16.86 -18.58
CA ASN A 17 -17.21 17.76 -18.58
C ASN A 17 -17.43 18.38 -17.18
N PRO A 18 -17.20 19.69 -17.01
CA PRO A 18 -17.36 20.34 -15.71
C PRO A 18 -18.75 20.25 -15.09
N ASP A 19 -19.81 20.22 -15.89
CA ASP A 19 -21.19 20.08 -15.39
C ASP A 19 -21.44 18.66 -14.86
N ALA A 20 -20.90 17.66 -15.54
CA ALA A 20 -20.98 16.26 -15.11
C ALA A 20 -20.20 16.05 -13.80
N VAL A 21 -19.00 16.62 -13.70
CA VAL A 21 -18.18 16.58 -12.48
C VAL A 21 -18.86 17.32 -11.33
N THR A 22 -19.49 18.46 -11.59
CA THR A 22 -20.28 19.19 -10.57
C THR A 22 -21.38 18.30 -9.97
N LYS A 23 -22.15 17.61 -10.83
CA LYS A 23 -23.21 16.69 -10.39
C LYS A 23 -22.64 15.51 -9.60
N LEU A 24 -21.52 14.95 -10.04
CA LEU A 24 -20.84 13.85 -9.34
C LEU A 24 -20.36 14.29 -7.94
N LEU A 25 -19.70 15.44 -7.83
CA LEU A 25 -19.19 15.94 -6.55
C LEU A 25 -20.33 16.29 -5.59
N ALA A 26 -21.41 16.88 -6.09
CA ALA A 26 -22.62 17.10 -5.29
C ALA A 26 -23.25 15.78 -4.79
N TYR A 27 -23.29 14.76 -5.64
CA TYR A 27 -23.73 13.43 -5.26
C TYR A 27 -22.82 12.81 -4.17
N LYS A 28 -21.51 12.88 -4.36
CA LYS A 28 -20.51 12.33 -3.43
C LYS A 28 -20.48 13.07 -2.10
N GLY A 29 -20.52 14.39 -2.08
CA GLY A 29 -20.29 15.25 -0.92
C GLY A 29 -18.81 15.58 -0.69
N ASP A 30 -18.54 16.46 0.28
CA ASP A 30 -17.30 17.25 0.40
C ASP A 30 -16.01 16.49 0.76
N ARG A 31 -16.10 15.21 1.17
CA ARG A 31 -14.95 14.48 1.75
C ARG A 31 -14.06 13.74 0.75
N HIS A 32 -14.42 13.67 -0.53
CA HIS A 32 -13.66 12.90 -1.53
C HIS A 32 -13.35 13.75 -2.76
N ARG A 33 -12.32 14.60 -2.64
CA ARG A 33 -11.89 15.49 -3.73
C ARG A 33 -11.02 14.79 -4.78
N GLN A 34 -10.50 13.61 -4.51
CA GLN A 34 -9.59 12.90 -5.43
C GLN A 34 -10.33 11.70 -6.01
N VAL A 35 -10.81 11.86 -7.24
CA VAL A 35 -11.57 10.84 -7.96
C VAL A 35 -10.74 10.41 -9.16
N ALA A 36 -10.32 9.15 -9.18
CA ALA A 36 -9.64 8.57 -10.32
C ALA A 36 -10.55 8.55 -11.56
N ILE A 37 -9.96 8.37 -12.74
CA ILE A 37 -10.68 8.15 -14.00
C ILE A 37 -10.48 6.73 -14.50
N ALA A 38 -11.49 6.22 -15.22
CA ALA A 38 -11.44 4.94 -15.92
C ALA A 38 -11.25 5.18 -17.42
N VAL A 39 -10.31 4.44 -18.00
CA VAL A 39 -9.98 4.44 -19.43
C VAL A 39 -10.00 3.00 -19.97
N VAL A 40 -10.06 2.86 -21.30
CA VAL A 40 -10.17 1.54 -21.94
C VAL A 40 -8.82 0.82 -22.05
N ASP A 41 -7.72 1.56 -22.21
CA ASP A 41 -6.38 1.01 -22.39
C ASP A 41 -5.29 2.06 -22.03
N ARG A 42 -4.03 1.63 -22.14
CA ARG A 42 -2.85 2.49 -21.93
C ARG A 42 -2.81 3.66 -22.91
N ALA A 43 -3.14 3.43 -24.18
CA ALA A 43 -3.09 4.48 -25.20
C ALA A 43 -4.07 5.62 -24.91
N MET A 44 -5.22 5.32 -24.31
CA MET A 44 -6.14 6.32 -23.80
C MET A 44 -5.62 7.01 -22.53
N ALA A 45 -4.97 6.26 -21.62
CA ALA A 45 -4.37 6.82 -20.41
C ALA A 45 -3.31 7.89 -20.70
N GLU A 46 -2.43 7.65 -21.68
CA GLU A 46 -1.35 8.56 -22.10
C GLU A 46 -1.86 9.91 -22.62
N LYS A 47 -3.16 10.05 -22.89
CA LYS A 47 -3.79 11.35 -23.23
C LYS A 47 -4.09 12.21 -22.00
N TYR A 48 -4.08 11.62 -20.81
CA TYR A 48 -4.47 12.27 -19.55
C TYR A 48 -3.36 12.31 -18.51
N VAL A 49 -2.39 11.40 -18.57
CA VAL A 49 -1.25 11.34 -17.65
C VAL A 49 0.07 11.04 -18.35
N SER A 50 1.18 11.49 -17.76
CA SER A 50 2.52 11.07 -18.14
C SER A 50 2.88 9.75 -17.45
N ILE A 51 3.09 8.68 -18.23
CA ILE A 51 3.43 7.35 -17.71
C ILE A 51 4.95 7.21 -17.61
N ASN A 52 5.47 7.19 -16.38
CA ASN A 52 6.89 6.88 -16.13
C ASN A 52 7.16 5.37 -16.14
N LYS A 53 8.44 4.97 -16.03
CA LYS A 53 8.86 3.56 -16.06
C LYS A 53 8.23 2.70 -14.95
N ILE A 54 7.94 3.29 -13.78
CA ILE A 54 7.36 2.58 -12.65
C ILE A 54 5.87 2.32 -12.93
N ALA A 55 5.15 3.35 -13.38
CA ALA A 55 3.77 3.24 -13.83
C ALA A 55 3.65 2.23 -14.99
N GLU A 56 4.54 2.26 -15.98
CA GLU A 56 4.56 1.31 -17.09
C GLU A 56 4.59 -0.15 -16.62
N ASN A 57 5.43 -0.47 -15.62
CA ASN A 57 5.46 -1.80 -15.02
C ASN A 57 4.12 -2.17 -14.37
N LEU A 58 3.44 -1.22 -13.71
CA LEU A 58 2.13 -1.49 -13.12
C LEU A 58 1.05 -1.70 -14.19
N TYR A 59 1.10 -0.94 -15.28
CA TYR A 59 0.18 -1.09 -16.40
C TYR A 59 0.32 -2.46 -17.06
N ASN A 60 1.55 -2.92 -17.30
CA ASN A 60 1.80 -4.18 -18.00
C ASN A 60 1.43 -5.41 -17.16
N ASN A 61 1.54 -5.34 -15.84
CA ASN A 61 1.40 -6.51 -14.97
C ASN A 61 0.06 -6.58 -14.22
N PHE A 62 -0.60 -5.44 -13.99
CA PHE A 62 -1.78 -5.38 -13.11
C PHE A 62 -3.01 -4.71 -13.74
N LEU A 63 -2.86 -4.10 -14.93
CA LEU A 63 -3.98 -3.53 -15.69
C LEU A 63 -4.22 -4.34 -16.98
N PRO A 64 -5.48 -4.58 -17.38
CA PRO A 64 -6.73 -4.26 -16.68
C PRO A 64 -6.88 -5.01 -15.36
N GLY A 65 -7.39 -4.35 -14.32
CA GLY A 65 -7.51 -4.97 -13.00
C GLY A 65 -7.91 -4.01 -11.88
N PRO A 66 -8.10 -4.54 -10.66
CA PRO A 66 -8.51 -3.75 -9.48
C PRO A 66 -7.31 -2.98 -8.87
N ILE A 67 -6.62 -2.20 -9.69
CA ILE A 67 -5.57 -1.26 -9.31
C ILE A 67 -5.86 0.14 -9.89
N THR A 68 -5.44 1.17 -9.17
CA THR A 68 -5.43 2.56 -9.61
C THR A 68 -4.00 3.08 -9.53
N VAL A 69 -3.47 3.56 -10.65
CA VAL A 69 -2.10 4.08 -10.76
C VAL A 69 -2.16 5.60 -10.85
N ILE A 70 -1.57 6.30 -9.88
CA ILE A 70 -1.47 7.76 -9.87
C ILE A 70 -0.18 8.16 -10.58
N SER A 71 -0.31 9.09 -11.52
CA SER A 71 0.76 9.62 -12.34
C SER A 71 0.59 11.13 -12.50
N ASP A 72 1.60 11.82 -13.05
CA ASP A 72 1.53 13.26 -13.31
C ASP A 72 0.44 13.54 -14.34
N SER A 73 -0.46 14.46 -14.03
CA SER A 73 -1.56 14.82 -14.93
C SER A 73 -1.08 15.67 -16.10
N LEU A 74 -1.73 15.50 -17.24
CA LEU A 74 -1.61 16.39 -18.40
C LEU A 74 -2.68 17.48 -18.43
N HIS A 75 -3.46 17.63 -17.35
CA HIS A 75 -4.49 18.66 -17.19
C HIS A 75 -5.58 18.63 -18.27
N ALA A 76 -5.92 17.43 -18.75
CA ALA A 76 -6.91 17.18 -19.79
C ALA A 76 -8.28 16.72 -19.26
N VAL A 77 -8.49 16.78 -17.93
CA VAL A 77 -9.75 16.50 -17.24
C VAL A 77 -10.19 17.73 -16.43
N ASP A 78 -11.37 17.67 -15.82
CA ASP A 78 -11.75 18.71 -14.86
C ASP A 78 -10.74 18.79 -13.70
N PRO A 79 -10.18 19.97 -13.39
CA PRO A 79 -9.15 20.12 -12.35
C PRO A 79 -9.58 19.67 -10.95
N ARG A 80 -10.88 19.59 -10.67
CA ARG A 80 -11.41 19.12 -9.38
C ARG A 80 -11.27 17.61 -9.20
N LEU A 81 -10.89 16.87 -10.24
CA LEU A 81 -10.57 15.45 -10.17
C LEU A 81 -9.09 15.20 -9.87
N GLU A 82 -8.25 16.22 -10.06
CA GLU A 82 -6.80 16.17 -9.86
C GLU A 82 -6.43 16.48 -8.42
N SER A 83 -5.25 16.04 -8.00
CA SER A 83 -4.68 16.45 -6.72
C SER A 83 -4.17 17.89 -6.78
N SER A 84 -3.97 18.50 -5.61
CA SER A 84 -3.35 19.84 -5.52
C SER A 84 -1.92 19.90 -6.03
N THR A 85 -1.26 18.74 -6.20
CA THR A 85 0.08 18.62 -6.76
C THR A 85 0.08 18.28 -8.25
N GLY A 86 -1.09 18.31 -8.91
CA GLY A 86 -1.21 18.07 -10.35
C GLY A 86 -1.12 16.60 -10.75
N THR A 87 -1.55 15.68 -9.88
CA THR A 87 -1.52 14.23 -10.13
C THR A 87 -2.92 13.67 -10.34
N LEU A 88 -3.04 12.60 -11.13
CA LEU A 88 -4.31 11.97 -11.49
C LEU A 88 -4.22 10.44 -11.41
N GLY A 89 -5.24 9.83 -10.82
CA GLY A 89 -5.37 8.37 -10.75
C GLY A 89 -6.03 7.79 -11.99
N ILE A 90 -5.40 6.79 -12.61
CA ILE A 90 -5.94 6.02 -13.74
C ILE A 90 -6.34 4.61 -13.31
N ARG A 91 -7.47 4.14 -13.82
CA ARG A 91 -7.93 2.75 -13.73
C ARG A 91 -8.27 2.22 -15.13
N ILE A 92 -7.92 0.96 -15.39
CA ILE A 92 -8.42 0.19 -16.54
C ILE A 92 -9.22 -0.98 -15.95
N PRO A 93 -10.55 -0.88 -15.83
CA PRO A 93 -11.36 -1.88 -15.15
C PRO A 93 -11.29 -3.23 -15.87
N ASN A 94 -11.11 -4.33 -15.12
CA ASN A 94 -11.23 -5.68 -15.68
C ASN A 94 -12.69 -6.16 -15.65
N TYR A 95 -13.55 -5.44 -16.36
CA TYR A 95 -14.96 -5.75 -16.48
C TYR A 95 -15.44 -5.36 -17.89
N SER A 96 -15.89 -6.35 -18.66
CA SER A 96 -16.19 -6.18 -20.10
C SER A 96 -17.17 -5.03 -20.37
N PHE A 97 -18.28 -4.98 -19.63
CA PHE A 97 -19.25 -3.89 -19.78
C PHE A 97 -18.63 -2.50 -19.51
N ALA A 98 -17.74 -2.39 -18.52
CA ALA A 98 -17.10 -1.11 -18.20
C ALA A 98 -16.19 -0.67 -19.34
N LEU A 99 -15.42 -1.59 -19.93
CA LEU A 99 -14.56 -1.32 -21.07
C LEU A 99 -15.39 -0.95 -22.32
N ASP A 100 -16.46 -1.69 -22.60
CA ASP A 100 -17.34 -1.43 -23.74
C ASP A 100 -18.06 -0.08 -23.62
N LEU A 101 -18.48 0.27 -22.40
CA LEU A 101 -19.04 1.58 -22.09
C LEU A 101 -18.05 2.70 -22.39
N ILE A 102 -16.83 2.62 -21.86
CA ILE A 102 -15.80 3.66 -22.05
C ILE A 102 -15.42 3.76 -23.53
N LYS A 103 -15.26 2.61 -24.20
CA LYS A 103 -14.94 2.53 -25.62
C LYS A 103 -16.02 3.18 -26.49
N SER A 104 -17.30 2.88 -26.22
CA SER A 104 -18.43 3.44 -26.95
C SER A 104 -18.63 4.92 -26.66
N PHE A 105 -18.34 5.36 -25.43
CA PHE A 105 -18.41 6.77 -25.04
C PHE A 105 -17.25 7.60 -25.62
N GLY A 106 -16.08 7.00 -25.83
CA GLY A 106 -14.92 7.62 -26.47
C GLY A 106 -14.12 8.57 -25.58
N LYS A 107 -14.48 8.69 -24.29
CA LYS A 107 -13.87 9.60 -23.29
C LYS A 107 -13.73 8.90 -21.93
N PRO A 108 -12.82 9.36 -21.05
CA PRO A 108 -12.70 8.83 -19.71
C PRO A 108 -13.95 9.15 -18.89
N ILE A 109 -14.33 8.20 -18.05
CA ILE A 109 -15.37 8.38 -17.05
C ILE A 109 -14.77 8.37 -15.66
N THR A 110 -15.45 8.93 -14.68
CA THR A 110 -14.99 8.83 -13.28
C THR A 110 -15.01 7.40 -12.76
N ALA A 111 -13.96 7.03 -12.01
CA ALA A 111 -13.77 5.72 -11.40
C ALA A 111 -13.91 5.83 -9.87
N THR A 112 -15.15 5.80 -9.40
CA THR A 112 -15.46 5.81 -7.97
C THR A 112 -16.70 4.96 -7.68
N SER A 113 -16.75 4.39 -6.47
CA SER A 113 -17.89 3.61 -6.00
C SER A 113 -19.16 4.47 -5.97
N ALA A 114 -20.32 3.87 -6.18
CA ALA A 114 -21.59 4.59 -6.22
C ALA A 114 -22.13 4.98 -4.83
N ASN A 115 -21.38 4.77 -3.74
CA ASN A 115 -21.73 5.26 -2.42
C ASN A 115 -21.55 6.78 -2.29
N THR A 116 -22.35 7.36 -1.40
CA THR A 116 -22.14 8.72 -0.90
C THR A 116 -21.04 8.73 0.17
N SER A 117 -20.38 9.86 0.39
CA SER A 117 -19.23 9.96 1.30
C SER A 117 -19.52 9.35 2.68
N GLY A 118 -18.65 8.43 3.12
CA GLY A 118 -18.74 7.78 4.44
C GLY A 118 -19.81 6.69 4.56
N LYS A 119 -20.49 6.31 3.48
CA LYS A 119 -21.42 5.17 3.44
C LYS A 119 -20.76 3.92 2.85
N LYS A 120 -21.36 2.75 3.07
CA LYS A 120 -20.89 1.48 2.51
C LYS A 120 -21.00 1.46 0.99
N GLU A 121 -20.07 0.77 0.33
CA GLU A 121 -20.10 0.47 -1.09
C GLU A 121 -21.34 -0.38 -1.45
N PRO A 122 -22.03 -0.07 -2.55
CA PRO A 122 -23.18 -0.86 -2.98
C PRO A 122 -22.77 -2.07 -3.82
N TYR A 123 -23.25 -3.25 -3.44
CA TYR A 123 -23.09 -4.50 -4.20
C TYR A 123 -24.39 -4.94 -4.88
N SER A 124 -25.50 -4.27 -4.63
CA SER A 124 -26.77 -4.42 -5.33
C SER A 124 -27.47 -3.06 -5.47
N GLN A 125 -28.51 -3.00 -6.32
CA GLN A 125 -29.38 -1.82 -6.37
C GLN A 125 -30.08 -1.58 -5.03
N GLU A 126 -30.47 -2.64 -4.32
CA GLU A 126 -31.08 -2.55 -3.00
C GLU A 126 -30.13 -1.93 -1.97
N ASP A 127 -28.85 -2.33 -1.96
CA ASP A 127 -27.83 -1.74 -1.09
C ASP A 127 -27.68 -0.25 -1.39
N TRP A 128 -27.60 0.11 -2.67
CA TRP A 128 -27.49 1.50 -3.10
C TRP A 128 -28.68 2.34 -2.62
N GLN A 129 -29.91 1.85 -2.82
CA GLN A 129 -31.13 2.53 -2.36
C GLN A 129 -31.19 2.66 -0.85
N LYS A 130 -30.77 1.62 -0.12
CA LYS A 130 -30.74 1.60 1.35
C LYS A 130 -29.76 2.61 1.94
N TYR A 131 -28.59 2.79 1.33
CA TYR A 131 -27.52 3.64 1.86
C TYR A 131 -27.46 5.05 1.27
N THR A 132 -28.30 5.36 0.28
CA THR A 132 -28.35 6.65 -0.43
C THR A 132 -29.66 7.37 -0.16
N THR A 133 -29.62 8.68 0.16
CA THR A 133 -30.84 9.47 0.38
C THR A 133 -31.65 9.63 -0.90
N VAL A 134 -32.97 9.77 -0.77
CA VAL A 134 -33.91 9.92 -1.90
C VAL A 134 -33.49 11.05 -2.85
N ASP A 135 -33.02 12.19 -2.31
CA ASP A 135 -32.58 13.31 -3.15
C ASP A 135 -31.34 12.97 -3.97
N LYS A 136 -30.39 12.23 -3.40
CA LYS A 136 -29.21 11.77 -4.13
C LYS A 136 -29.53 10.67 -5.12
N GLN A 137 -30.52 9.81 -4.83
CA GLN A 137 -31.00 8.82 -5.80
C GLN A 137 -31.57 9.50 -7.05
N LYS A 138 -32.32 10.59 -6.90
CA LYS A 138 -32.86 11.39 -8.04
C LYS A 138 -31.79 12.01 -8.93
N MET A 139 -30.55 12.17 -8.44
CA MET A 139 -29.44 12.68 -9.23
C MET A 139 -28.90 11.64 -10.23
N VAL A 140 -29.22 10.36 -10.05
CA VAL A 140 -28.74 9.28 -10.90
C VAL A 140 -29.73 9.04 -12.02
N SER A 141 -29.32 9.32 -13.25
CA SER A 141 -30.18 9.16 -14.44
C SER A 141 -30.46 7.70 -14.83
N PHE A 142 -29.55 6.79 -14.50
CA PHE A 142 -29.64 5.38 -14.89
C PHE A 142 -28.80 4.51 -13.95
N PHE A 143 -29.36 3.38 -13.55
CA PHE A 143 -28.70 2.31 -12.80
C PHE A 143 -28.79 1.04 -13.63
N LEU A 144 -27.65 0.49 -14.05
CA LEU A 144 -27.63 -0.79 -14.74
C LEU A 144 -27.61 -1.92 -13.71
N ASP A 145 -28.76 -2.52 -13.42
CA ASP A 145 -28.85 -3.61 -12.45
C ASP A 145 -28.55 -4.96 -13.09
N VAL A 146 -27.45 -5.59 -12.66
CA VAL A 146 -27.08 -6.97 -13.00
C VAL A 146 -27.23 -7.91 -11.81
N GLY A 147 -27.98 -7.48 -10.79
CA GLY A 147 -28.17 -8.18 -9.53
C GLY A 147 -27.02 -7.94 -8.55
N LYS A 148 -26.88 -8.87 -7.61
CA LYS A 148 -25.89 -8.78 -6.52
C LYS A 148 -24.49 -9.17 -7.02
N LEU A 149 -23.56 -8.24 -6.89
CA LEU A 149 -22.14 -8.45 -7.14
C LEU A 149 -21.48 -9.23 -5.99
N ALA A 150 -20.39 -9.92 -6.30
CA ALA A 150 -19.56 -10.55 -5.29
C ALA A 150 -18.90 -9.47 -4.42
N ASP A 151 -18.93 -9.65 -3.10
CA ASP A 151 -18.23 -8.75 -2.18
C ASP A 151 -16.71 -8.95 -2.33
N ARG A 152 -16.05 -7.91 -2.84
CA ARG A 152 -14.63 -7.89 -3.14
C ARG A 152 -14.00 -6.62 -2.59
N PRO A 153 -12.75 -6.67 -2.10
CA PRO A 153 -12.04 -5.47 -1.67
C PRO A 153 -11.97 -4.41 -2.77
N THR A 154 -11.89 -3.15 -2.36
CA THR A 154 -11.71 -2.01 -3.29
C THR A 154 -10.38 -2.11 -4.05
N SER A 155 -10.18 -1.27 -5.07
CA SER A 155 -8.92 -1.26 -5.82
C SER A 155 -7.73 -0.79 -4.99
N THR A 156 -6.57 -1.40 -5.22
CA THR A 156 -5.29 -0.93 -4.67
C THR A 156 -4.90 0.37 -5.35
N VAL A 157 -4.50 1.39 -4.59
CA VAL A 157 -4.10 2.71 -5.12
C VAL A 157 -2.61 2.89 -4.92
N VAL A 158 -1.88 3.14 -6.01
CA VAL A 158 -0.43 3.29 -6.01
C VAL A 158 -0.05 4.64 -6.61
N ASP A 159 0.69 5.44 -5.87
CA ASP A 159 1.33 6.65 -6.35
C ASP A 159 2.69 6.32 -6.95
N THR A 160 2.92 6.76 -8.19
CA THR A 160 4.16 6.55 -8.94
C THR A 160 4.91 7.84 -9.23
N THR A 161 4.41 8.99 -8.77
CA THR A 161 4.97 10.32 -9.08
C THR A 161 6.23 10.65 -8.27
N LEU A 162 6.42 9.95 -7.15
CA LEU A 162 7.62 10.04 -6.33
C LEU A 162 8.72 9.11 -6.84
N ASN A 163 9.98 9.40 -6.47
CA ASN A 163 11.13 8.54 -6.80
C ASN A 163 10.94 7.08 -6.35
N ASP A 164 10.14 6.87 -5.30
CA ASP A 164 9.71 5.55 -4.82
C ASP A 164 8.18 5.47 -4.85
N PRO A 165 7.59 4.44 -5.48
CA PRO A 165 6.14 4.30 -5.54
C PRO A 165 5.55 3.99 -4.16
N GLN A 166 4.41 4.60 -3.85
CA GLN A 166 3.75 4.47 -2.56
C GLN A 166 2.36 3.85 -2.71
N ILE A 167 2.04 2.86 -1.88
CA ILE A 167 0.69 2.32 -1.80
C ILE A 167 -0.13 3.25 -0.88
N LEU A 168 -1.00 4.06 -1.46
CA LEU A 168 -1.87 4.97 -0.71
C LEU A 168 -3.11 4.27 -0.13
N ARG A 169 -3.52 3.17 -0.76
CA ARG A 169 -4.61 2.31 -0.28
C ARG A 169 -4.36 0.87 -0.68
N GLN A 170 -4.33 -0.03 0.30
CA GLN A 170 -4.32 -1.47 0.04
C GLN A 170 -5.72 -1.95 -0.33
N GLY A 171 -5.82 -2.65 -1.46
CA GLY A 171 -7.06 -3.17 -2.01
C GLY A 171 -6.92 -4.65 -2.41
N ALA A 172 -7.67 -5.06 -3.44
CA ALA A 172 -7.76 -6.46 -3.90
C ALA A 172 -6.44 -7.03 -4.44
N ILE A 173 -5.55 -6.18 -4.99
CA ILE A 173 -4.22 -6.61 -5.42
C ILE A 173 -3.22 -6.29 -4.31
N ILE A 174 -2.62 -7.32 -3.76
CA ILE A 174 -1.35 -7.20 -3.04
C ILE A 174 -0.27 -7.11 -4.10
N ILE A 175 0.51 -6.03 -4.13
CA ILE A 175 1.61 -5.86 -5.06
C ILE A 175 2.89 -6.24 -4.31
N PRO A 176 3.33 -7.51 -4.37
CA PRO A 176 4.58 -7.92 -3.73
C PRO A 176 5.80 -7.19 -4.32
N THR A 177 5.69 -6.64 -5.52
CA THR A 177 6.82 -6.12 -6.34
C THR A 177 7.17 -4.64 -6.17
N LEU A 178 6.63 -3.93 -5.17
CA LEU A 178 7.33 -2.75 -4.63
C LEU A 178 8.36 -3.13 -3.56
N SER A 179 8.64 -4.42 -3.43
CA SER A 179 9.81 -4.92 -2.71
C SER A 179 11.07 -4.44 -3.42
N GLN A 180 11.66 -3.34 -2.98
CA GLN A 180 12.98 -2.92 -3.46
C GLN A 180 13.95 -4.07 -3.17
N SER A 181 14.61 -4.58 -4.21
CA SER A 181 15.57 -5.67 -4.08
C SER A 181 17.00 -5.14 -4.20
N PHE A 182 17.84 -5.48 -3.25
CA PHE A 182 19.27 -5.19 -3.24
C PHE A 182 20.06 -6.50 -3.23
N ILE A 183 21.09 -6.59 -4.06
CA ILE A 183 22.02 -7.72 -4.03
C ILE A 183 23.24 -7.29 -3.21
N ALA A 184 23.42 -7.93 -2.05
CA ALA A 184 24.57 -7.69 -1.19
C ALA A 184 25.63 -8.77 -1.42
N HIS A 185 26.82 -8.38 -1.84
CA HIS A 185 27.97 -9.25 -2.15
C HIS A 185 28.89 -9.47 -0.94
N SER A 186 28.56 -8.88 0.21
CA SER A 186 29.30 -9.07 1.44
C SER A 186 28.42 -8.84 2.69
N PRO A 187 28.83 -9.31 3.88
CA PRO A 187 28.20 -8.90 5.13
C PRO A 187 28.22 -7.38 5.33
N GLN A 188 29.28 -6.70 4.86
CA GLN A 188 29.38 -5.25 4.93
C GLN A 188 28.36 -4.56 4.02
N ASP A 189 28.10 -5.09 2.83
CA ASP A 189 27.08 -4.56 1.92
C ASP A 189 25.70 -4.63 2.55
N THR A 190 25.42 -5.73 3.28
CA THR A 190 24.17 -5.91 4.04
C THR A 190 24.03 -4.83 5.12
N GLN A 191 25.11 -4.55 5.85
CA GLN A 191 25.13 -3.49 6.87
C GLN A 191 24.94 -2.10 6.24
N ASN A 192 25.68 -1.78 5.17
CA ASN A 192 25.60 -0.50 4.46
C ASN A 192 24.19 -0.26 3.90
N PHE A 193 23.58 -1.30 3.35
CA PHE A 193 22.20 -1.27 2.87
C PHE A 193 21.22 -0.99 4.00
N ALA A 194 21.32 -1.71 5.13
CA ALA A 194 20.43 -1.52 6.27
C ALA A 194 20.58 -0.12 6.90
N ALA A 195 21.82 0.39 6.98
CA ALA A 195 22.10 1.76 7.43
C ALA A 195 21.43 2.80 6.52
N THR A 196 21.62 2.66 5.21
CA THR A 196 21.01 3.54 4.19
C THR A 196 19.49 3.49 4.28
N LEU A 197 18.93 2.30 4.45
CA LEU A 197 17.49 2.11 4.57
C LEU A 197 16.92 2.81 5.80
N LEU A 198 17.57 2.68 6.96
CA LEU A 198 17.16 3.37 8.17
C LEU A 198 17.22 4.89 8.01
N SER A 199 18.29 5.44 7.41
CA SER A 199 18.41 6.89 7.20
C SER A 199 17.23 7.49 6.42
N ARG A 200 16.63 6.73 5.49
CA ARG A 200 15.42 7.16 4.76
C ARG A 200 14.20 7.32 5.67
N TYR A 201 14.10 6.52 6.74
CA TYR A 201 12.94 6.49 7.63
C TYR A 201 13.22 7.05 9.04
N LEU A 202 14.43 7.53 9.31
CA LEU A 202 14.80 8.04 10.64
C LEU A 202 13.95 9.24 11.08
N ASN A 203 13.46 10.07 10.15
CA ASN A 203 12.54 11.15 10.52
C ASN A 203 11.13 10.65 10.89
N LEU A 204 10.71 9.51 10.36
CA LEU A 204 9.44 8.87 10.71
C LEU A 204 9.47 8.39 12.17
N THR A 205 10.63 7.89 12.62
CA THR A 205 10.78 7.31 13.96
C THR A 205 10.53 8.33 15.06
N LYS A 206 10.75 9.63 14.80
CA LYS A 206 10.45 10.72 15.75
C LYS A 206 8.97 10.84 16.10
N LYS A 207 8.08 10.38 15.22
CA LYS A 207 6.62 10.45 15.41
C LYS A 207 5.99 9.09 15.72
N TYR A 208 6.57 8.01 15.21
CA TYR A 208 6.03 6.66 15.33
C TYR A 208 7.15 5.67 15.66
N PRO A 209 6.89 4.59 16.40
CA PRO A 209 7.83 3.46 16.42
C PRO A 209 8.02 2.89 15.01
N LEU A 210 9.15 2.22 14.76
CA LEU A 210 9.42 1.55 13.48
C LEU A 210 9.77 0.08 13.71
N ILE A 211 9.16 -0.81 12.93
CA ILE A 211 9.48 -2.24 13.00
C ILE A 211 10.17 -2.69 11.71
N PHE A 212 11.35 -3.31 11.83
CA PHE A 212 11.97 -4.15 10.82
C PHE A 212 11.66 -5.62 11.11
N ALA A 213 10.71 -6.20 10.37
CA ALA A 213 10.33 -7.60 10.44
C ALA A 213 11.23 -8.44 9.52
N LEU A 214 12.27 -9.06 10.08
CA LEU A 214 13.32 -9.77 9.34
C LEU A 214 12.96 -11.24 9.13
N GLN A 215 13.07 -11.69 7.88
CA GLN A 215 12.92 -13.08 7.46
C GLN A 215 14.14 -13.55 6.67
N GLY A 216 14.41 -14.85 6.73
CA GLY A 216 15.50 -15.51 6.02
C GLY A 216 15.98 -16.74 6.78
N GLU A 217 16.66 -17.64 6.09
CA GLU A 217 17.20 -18.87 6.69
C GLU A 217 18.26 -18.59 7.77
N LEU A 218 18.67 -19.63 8.50
CA LEU A 218 19.76 -19.52 9.46
C LEU A 218 21.04 -19.14 8.70
N GLY A 219 21.74 -18.10 9.17
CA GLY A 219 22.95 -17.61 8.48
C GLY A 219 22.71 -16.60 7.36
N ALA A 220 21.46 -16.40 6.89
CA ALA A 220 21.16 -15.54 5.74
C ALA A 220 21.61 -14.07 5.86
N GLY A 221 21.89 -13.59 7.08
CA GLY A 221 22.43 -12.23 7.32
C GLY A 221 21.52 -11.31 8.12
N LYS A 222 20.46 -11.82 8.77
CA LYS A 222 19.54 -11.03 9.61
C LYS A 222 20.27 -10.19 10.67
N THR A 223 21.16 -10.79 11.45
CA THR A 223 21.97 -10.06 12.43
C THR A 223 22.93 -9.05 11.77
N GLN A 224 23.40 -9.30 10.55
CA GLN A 224 24.21 -8.32 9.80
C GLN A 224 23.37 -7.11 9.40
N PHE A 225 22.11 -7.31 9.03
CA PHE A 225 21.18 -6.23 8.80
C PHE A 225 20.99 -5.38 10.07
N VAL A 226 20.77 -6.00 11.24
CA VAL A 226 20.63 -5.27 12.51
C VAL A 226 21.89 -4.49 12.88
N LYS A 227 23.08 -5.02 12.60
CA LYS A 227 24.36 -4.29 12.76
C LYS A 227 24.39 -3.01 11.92
N GLY A 228 23.89 -3.05 10.69
CA GLY A 228 23.78 -1.87 9.85
C GLY A 228 22.81 -0.84 10.40
N VAL A 229 21.64 -1.27 10.90
CA VAL A 229 20.69 -0.40 11.61
C VAL A 229 21.36 0.27 12.81
N ALA A 230 22.05 -0.51 13.65
CA ALA A 230 22.74 0.00 14.83
C ALA A 230 23.84 1.02 14.47
N SER A 231 24.60 0.77 13.40
CA SER A 231 25.62 1.69 12.91
C SER A 231 25.03 3.04 12.48
N ALA A 232 23.85 3.06 11.85
CA ALA A 232 23.18 4.30 11.45
C ALA A 232 22.58 5.09 12.64
N LEU A 233 22.51 4.47 13.82
CA LEU A 233 22.08 5.08 15.08
C LEU A 233 23.26 5.47 15.99
N ASP A 234 24.49 5.38 15.47
CA ASP A 234 25.73 5.61 16.23
C ASP A 234 25.89 4.70 17.46
N ILE A 235 25.32 3.49 17.44
CA ILE A 235 25.46 2.51 18.52
C ILE A 235 26.81 1.79 18.37
N THR A 236 27.68 1.92 19.37
CA THR A 236 29.02 1.31 19.39
C THR A 236 29.08 -0.07 20.06
N LEU A 237 27.99 -0.48 20.72
CA LEU A 237 27.90 -1.78 21.38
C LEU A 237 27.95 -2.92 20.35
N ASN A 238 28.56 -4.04 20.75
CA ASN A 238 28.60 -5.22 19.90
C ASN A 238 27.20 -5.83 19.74
N ILE A 239 26.64 -5.73 18.53
CA ILE A 239 25.35 -6.32 18.19
C ILE A 239 25.54 -7.81 17.88
N ASN A 240 24.94 -8.66 18.69
CA ASN A 240 24.89 -10.10 18.49
C ASN A 240 23.46 -10.61 18.59
N SER A 241 23.18 -11.71 17.87
CA SER A 241 21.86 -12.32 17.86
C SER A 241 21.39 -12.65 19.29
N PRO A 242 20.17 -12.23 19.70
CA PRO A 242 19.62 -12.50 21.02
C PRO A 242 19.06 -13.92 21.13
N THR A 243 19.65 -14.89 20.44
CA THR A 243 19.18 -16.27 20.33
C THR A 243 19.03 -16.98 21.68
N TYR A 244 19.72 -16.53 22.73
CA TYR A 244 19.60 -17.06 24.10
C TYR A 244 18.82 -16.17 25.08
N THR A 245 18.59 -14.89 24.74
CA THR A 245 17.98 -13.90 25.63
C THR A 245 16.63 -13.38 25.13
N LEU A 246 16.13 -13.85 23.98
CA LEU A 246 14.92 -13.44 23.24
C LEU A 246 14.92 -11.98 22.77
N MET A 247 15.47 -11.06 23.57
CA MET A 247 15.57 -9.65 23.28
C MET A 247 16.89 -9.07 23.81
N LYS A 248 17.39 -8.04 23.12
CA LYS A 248 18.45 -7.13 23.57
C LYS A 248 18.06 -5.70 23.27
N GLU A 249 18.50 -4.80 24.14
CA GLU A 249 18.16 -3.38 24.08
C GLU A 249 19.43 -2.56 23.91
N TYR A 250 19.39 -1.59 22.99
CA TYR A 250 20.51 -0.70 22.71
C TYR A 250 19.98 0.74 22.64
N SER A 251 20.24 1.52 23.69
CA SER A 251 19.86 2.93 23.72
C SER A 251 20.69 3.74 22.72
N TYR A 252 20.04 4.70 22.07
CA TYR A 252 20.68 5.71 21.22
C TYR A 252 20.06 7.09 21.48
N LYS A 253 20.53 8.12 20.77
CA LYS A 253 20.18 9.53 21.06
C LYS A 253 18.68 9.81 21.13
N ASP A 254 17.90 9.26 20.20
CA ASP A 254 16.47 9.60 20.03
C ASP A 254 15.52 8.46 20.44
N GLY A 255 16.03 7.38 21.04
CA GLY A 255 15.22 6.25 21.50
C GLY A 255 16.01 4.96 21.76
N THR A 256 15.36 3.81 21.61
CA THR A 256 15.98 2.49 21.84
C THR A 256 15.81 1.58 20.62
N LEU A 257 16.90 0.94 20.20
CA LEU A 257 16.89 -0.19 19.27
C LEU A 257 16.69 -1.49 20.06
N TYR A 258 15.57 -2.17 19.83
CA TYR A 258 15.30 -3.50 20.34
C TYR A 258 15.64 -4.52 19.26
N HIS A 259 16.50 -5.48 19.57
CA HIS A 259 16.78 -6.63 18.72
C HIS A 259 16.12 -7.85 19.34
N LEU A 260 15.18 -8.46 18.61
CA LEU A 260 14.39 -9.59 19.06
C LEU A 260 14.64 -10.82 18.18
N ASP A 261 14.58 -12.01 18.76
CA ASP A 261 14.64 -13.30 18.04
C ASP A 261 13.45 -14.15 18.46
N THR A 262 12.49 -14.32 17.53
CA THR A 262 11.23 -15.04 17.79
C THR A 262 11.27 -16.50 17.37
N TRP A 263 12.44 -17.05 17.01
CA TRP A 263 12.56 -18.45 16.56
C TRP A 263 12.02 -19.46 17.57
N ARG A 264 12.21 -19.20 18.86
CA ARG A 264 11.84 -20.11 19.97
C ARG A 264 10.37 -20.03 20.37
N LEU A 265 9.62 -19.07 19.86
CA LEU A 265 8.23 -18.85 20.25
C LEU A 265 7.34 -19.69 19.32
N SER A 266 6.93 -20.86 19.81
CA SER A 266 6.05 -21.79 19.09
C SER A 266 4.58 -21.38 19.15
N ASP A 267 4.17 -20.59 20.15
CA ASP A 267 2.80 -20.13 20.32
C ASP A 267 2.67 -18.60 20.11
N PRO A 268 1.86 -18.15 19.13
CA PRO A 268 1.57 -16.73 18.89
C PRO A 268 0.99 -15.96 20.09
N THR A 269 0.34 -16.64 21.04
CA THR A 269 -0.25 -16.02 22.25
C THR A 269 0.79 -15.76 23.34
N GLU A 270 1.93 -16.45 23.29
CA GLU A 270 3.03 -16.31 24.25
C GLU A 270 3.93 -15.11 23.92
N LEU A 271 3.88 -14.62 22.67
CA LEU A 271 4.70 -13.48 22.21
C LEU A 271 4.38 -12.17 22.93
N GLU A 272 3.10 -11.79 23.05
CA GLU A 272 2.73 -10.54 23.75
C GLU A 272 2.91 -10.66 25.27
N SER A 273 2.65 -11.84 25.85
CA SER A 273 2.85 -12.07 27.29
C SER A 273 4.34 -12.17 27.68
N THR A 274 5.22 -12.55 26.75
CA THR A 274 6.67 -12.68 27.00
C THR A 274 7.45 -11.43 26.62
N LEU A 275 7.12 -10.79 25.50
CA LEU A 275 7.86 -9.62 24.98
C LEU A 275 7.23 -8.29 25.37
N HIS A 276 5.95 -8.28 25.75
CA HIS A 276 5.18 -7.06 26.04
C HIS A 276 5.36 -6.00 24.94
N LEU A 277 5.17 -6.40 23.67
CA LEU A 277 5.51 -5.60 22.50
C LEU A 277 4.84 -4.23 22.53
N SER A 278 3.57 -4.17 22.94
CA SER A 278 2.81 -2.92 23.14
C SER A 278 3.56 -1.87 23.98
N SER A 279 4.33 -2.28 24.99
CA SER A 279 5.09 -1.38 25.86
C SER A 279 6.34 -0.78 25.20
N LEU A 280 6.84 -1.44 24.15
CA LEU A 280 8.03 -1.06 23.39
C LEU A 280 7.72 -0.12 22.22
N LEU A 281 6.46 -0.11 21.75
CA LEU A 281 6.00 0.65 20.59
C LEU A 281 5.77 2.13 20.92
N LYS A 282 6.86 2.86 21.15
CA LYS A 282 6.87 4.30 21.44
C LYS A 282 7.57 5.09 20.33
N PRO A 283 7.20 6.35 20.06
CA PRO A 283 7.98 7.23 19.21
C PRO A 283 9.45 7.25 19.65
N GLY A 284 10.35 7.16 18.69
CA GLY A 284 11.79 7.01 18.90
C GLY A 284 12.27 5.56 18.96
N ASN A 285 11.40 4.59 19.24
CA ASN A 285 11.83 3.19 19.33
C ASN A 285 11.87 2.50 17.96
N ILE A 286 12.87 1.65 17.78
CA ILE A 286 13.06 0.83 16.58
C ILE A 286 13.15 -0.63 17.02
N LEU A 287 12.36 -1.50 16.40
CA LEU A 287 12.35 -2.92 16.71
C LEU A 287 12.83 -3.70 15.49
N ALA A 288 13.93 -4.45 15.62
CA ALA A 288 14.39 -5.41 14.63
C ALA A 288 14.05 -6.82 15.10
N ILE A 289 13.08 -7.46 14.47
CA ILE A 289 12.53 -8.76 14.86
C ILE A 289 13.02 -9.82 13.89
N GLU A 290 13.92 -10.69 14.33
CA GLU A 290 14.33 -11.87 13.57
C GLU A 290 13.28 -12.96 13.63
N TRP A 291 13.11 -13.67 12.51
CA TRP A 291 12.10 -14.73 12.34
C TRP A 291 10.67 -14.22 12.55
N ALA A 292 10.42 -13.00 12.08
CA ALA A 292 9.18 -12.27 12.33
C ALA A 292 7.91 -13.04 11.90
N GLY A 293 8.02 -14.08 11.07
CA GLY A 293 6.89 -14.93 10.69
C GLY A 293 6.30 -15.76 11.81
N LYS A 294 7.09 -16.04 12.84
CA LYS A 294 6.57 -16.60 14.10
C LYS A 294 5.70 -15.58 14.84
N ALA A 295 6.01 -14.30 14.74
CA ALA A 295 5.26 -13.18 15.32
C ALA A 295 4.14 -12.62 14.41
N SER A 296 3.84 -13.31 13.32
CA SER A 296 2.93 -12.89 12.26
C SER A 296 1.59 -12.33 12.71
N LYS A 297 0.86 -13.14 13.49
CA LYS A 297 -0.47 -12.79 14.00
C LYS A 297 -0.45 -11.58 14.93
N LEU A 298 0.65 -11.40 15.67
CA LEU A 298 0.81 -10.26 16.58
C LEU A 298 1.12 -8.98 15.79
N LEU A 299 2.04 -9.04 14.84
CA LEU A 299 2.41 -7.88 14.01
C LEU A 299 1.21 -7.33 13.21
N LYS A 300 0.30 -8.20 12.77
CA LYS A 300 -0.97 -7.79 12.13
C LYS A 300 -1.85 -6.90 13.02
N GLN A 301 -1.75 -7.00 14.34
CA GLN A 301 -2.56 -6.18 15.25
C GLN A 301 -2.11 -4.71 15.26
N TYR A 302 -0.85 -4.44 14.97
CA TYR A 302 -0.26 -3.11 15.01
C TYR A 302 -0.10 -2.46 13.63
N GLU A 303 -0.46 -3.17 12.57
CA GLU A 303 -0.16 -2.79 11.19
C GLU A 303 -0.80 -1.47 10.71
N LYS A 304 -1.86 -1.03 11.39
CA LYS A 304 -2.57 0.22 11.09
C LYS A 304 -1.95 1.43 11.78
N ASP A 305 -1.23 1.20 12.88
CA ASP A 305 -0.76 2.23 13.79
C ASP A 305 0.77 2.36 13.81
N VAL A 306 1.47 1.30 13.38
CA VAL A 306 2.93 1.21 13.39
C VAL A 306 3.44 0.89 11.98
N PRO A 307 4.35 1.71 11.43
CA PRO A 307 5.09 1.37 10.22
C PRO A 307 5.91 0.08 10.39
N ILE A 308 5.60 -0.94 9.57
CA ILE A 308 6.31 -2.22 9.53
C ILE A 308 6.97 -2.39 8.17
N LEU A 309 8.31 -2.45 8.14
CA LEU A 309 9.08 -2.89 6.98
C LEU A 309 9.39 -4.38 7.11
N VAL A 310 8.87 -5.17 6.20
CA VAL A 310 9.24 -6.59 6.08
C VAL A 310 10.49 -6.67 5.23
N ILE A 311 11.53 -7.29 5.78
CA ILE A 311 12.82 -7.52 5.12
C ILE A 311 12.98 -9.02 4.92
N ASN A 312 12.99 -9.49 3.68
CA ASN A 312 13.35 -10.88 3.37
C ASN A 312 14.79 -10.93 2.87
N ILE A 313 15.59 -11.80 3.47
CA ILE A 313 16.98 -12.02 3.12
C ILE A 313 17.12 -13.46 2.62
N LYS A 314 17.41 -13.62 1.34
CA LYS A 314 17.60 -14.91 0.68
C LYS A 314 19.07 -15.08 0.33
N GLU A 315 19.70 -16.13 0.83
CA GLU A 315 21.05 -16.50 0.42
C GLU A 315 21.04 -16.97 -1.03
N LEU A 316 21.97 -16.46 -1.84
CA LEU A 316 22.20 -16.88 -3.21
C LEU A 316 23.47 -17.74 -3.30
N ASP A 317 24.51 -17.35 -2.57
CA ASP A 317 25.74 -18.11 -2.33
C ASP A 317 26.40 -17.66 -1.01
N VAL A 318 27.57 -18.22 -0.67
CA VAL A 318 28.32 -17.95 0.57
C VAL A 318 28.52 -16.46 0.86
N ASN A 319 28.67 -15.64 -0.18
CA ASN A 319 28.93 -14.21 -0.09
C ASN A 319 27.82 -13.35 -0.69
N THR A 320 26.87 -13.92 -1.40
CA THR A 320 25.82 -13.15 -2.08
C THR A 320 24.47 -13.45 -1.48
N ARG A 321 23.71 -12.40 -1.17
CA ARG A 321 22.32 -12.51 -0.75
C ARG A 321 21.45 -11.47 -1.43
N GLN A 322 20.21 -11.83 -1.69
CA GLN A 322 19.18 -10.93 -2.14
C GLN A 322 18.40 -10.44 -0.93
N ILE A 323 18.35 -9.13 -0.74
CA ILE A 323 17.55 -8.47 0.29
C ILE A 323 16.37 -7.81 -0.40
N THR A 324 15.16 -8.18 -0.06
CA THR A 324 13.93 -7.54 -0.56
C THR A 324 13.20 -6.89 0.60
N TYR A 325 12.67 -5.68 0.43
CA TYR A 325 11.89 -5.05 1.49
C TYR A 325 10.67 -4.29 1.01
N ALA A 326 9.59 -4.36 1.78
CA ALA A 326 8.36 -3.63 1.51
C ALA A 326 7.68 -3.20 2.81
N PHE A 327 6.95 -2.09 2.74
CA PHE A 327 5.92 -1.79 3.74
C PHE A 327 4.78 -2.76 3.51
N THR A 328 4.62 -3.73 4.41
CA THR A 328 3.50 -4.67 4.30
C THR A 328 2.90 -4.96 5.66
N THR A 329 1.63 -5.32 5.60
CA THR A 329 0.99 -6.37 6.40
C THR A 329 1.46 -7.72 5.85
N PRO A 330 2.40 -8.43 6.49
CA PRO A 330 2.90 -9.67 5.90
C PRO A 330 1.79 -10.75 5.78
N GLU A 331 1.62 -11.28 4.58
CA GLU A 331 1.05 -12.62 4.39
C GLU A 331 2.16 -13.63 4.62
N TRP A 332 2.06 -14.31 5.74
CA TRP A 332 2.99 -15.35 6.14
C TRP A 332 2.44 -16.66 5.61
N ASN A 333 3.14 -17.24 4.64
CA ASN A 333 2.84 -18.58 4.15
C ASN A 333 3.46 -19.64 5.08
#